data_AF-A0AAE1RBA2-F1
#
_entry.id   AF-A0AAE1RBA2-F1
#
_cell.length_a   1.000
_cell.length_b   1.000
_cell.length_c   1.000
_cell.angle_alpha   90.00
_cell.angle_beta   90.00
_cell.angle_gamma   90.00
#
_symmetry.space_group_name_H-M   'P 1'
#
loop_
_entity.id
_entity.type
_entity.pdbx_description
1 polymer ?
#
loop_
_entity_poly.entity_id
_entity_poly.type
_entity_poly.pdbx_seq_one_letter_code
_entity_poly.pdbx_strand_id
1 'polypeptide(L)'
;MEVYLWLNKGISIVEAVSTCLSHNIGDGSSAASFLHDWARVTRDPNIITRPKFVGDSIFPSRNSPQFDPIFQSNTKNCTHRKFLFSGSKLRALSAIVATESGVKNPTRAEVVSAIMFKFATKTASRINNSVSFRPSMMLNDVDIRPLVVPPLPQNSIGNLLSSFLLVATKENEMKIPTLALRAR
;
A
#
# COMPACT_ATOMS: atom_id res chain seq x y z
N MET A 1 18.19 12.82 0.55
CA MET A 1 17.74 12.02 -0.61
C MET A 1 18.93 11.21 -1.07
N GLU A 2 19.03 9.96 -0.65
CA GLU A 2 20.01 9.02 -1.21
C GLU A 2 19.21 8.04 -2.06
N VAL A 3 19.25 8.23 -3.39
CA VAL A 3 18.73 7.25 -4.33
C VAL A 3 19.89 6.33 -4.67
N TYR A 4 19.89 5.13 -4.10
CA TYR A 4 20.82 4.08 -4.50
C TYR A 4 20.31 3.47 -5.80
N LEU A 5 21.05 3.67 -6.89
CA LEU A 5 20.75 3.12 -8.21
C LEU A 5 21.66 1.93 -8.46
N TRP A 6 21.06 0.78 -8.76
CA TRP A 6 21.79 -0.38 -9.23
C TRP A 6 21.32 -0.69 -10.64
N LEU A 7 22.23 -0.64 -11.60
CA LEU A 7 22.01 -1.18 -12.93
C LEU A 7 22.62 -2.58 -12.96
N ASN A 8 21.76 -3.59 -13.01
CA ASN A 8 22.21 -4.96 -13.12
C ASN A 8 22.07 -5.40 -14.59
N LYS A 9 23.21 -5.69 -15.24
CA LYS A 9 23.23 -6.24 -16.59
C LYS A 9 23.00 -7.75 -16.50
N GLY A 10 21.83 -8.21 -16.95
CA GLY A 10 21.54 -9.64 -17.07
C GLY A 10 22.31 -10.33 -18.20
N ILE A 11 22.16 -11.66 -18.29
CA ILE A 11 22.71 -12.52 -19.37
C ILE A 11 22.03 -12.26 -20.73
N SER A 12 20.93 -11.51 -20.73
CA SER A 12 20.24 -10.94 -21.89
C SER A 12 20.16 -9.42 -21.72
N ILE A 13 19.86 -8.65 -22.78
CA ILE A 13 19.89 -7.16 -22.86
C ILE A 13 18.87 -6.47 -21.91
N VAL A 14 18.43 -7.13 -20.85
CA VAL A 14 17.52 -6.60 -19.84
C VAL A 14 18.35 -5.90 -18.76
N GLU A 15 18.12 -4.60 -18.63
CA GLU A 15 18.63 -3.80 -17.53
C GLU A 15 17.56 -3.73 -16.43
N ALA A 16 17.96 -4.00 -15.19
CA ALA A 16 17.13 -3.80 -14.02
C ALA A 16 17.47 -2.45 -13.37
N VAL A 17 16.44 -1.70 -13.01
CA VAL A 17 16.53 -0.43 -12.30
C VAL A 17 15.86 -0.59 -10.93
N SER A 18 16.55 -0.20 -9.88
CA SER A 18 16.01 -0.15 -8.52
C SER A 18 16.19 1.23 -7.91
N THR A 19 15.28 1.59 -7.01
CA THR A 19 15.35 2.83 -6.23
C THR A 19 15.12 2.53 -4.78
N CYS A 20 15.94 3.14 -3.92
CA CYS A 20 15.71 3.19 -2.48
C CYS A 20 15.34 4.63 -2.10
N LEU A 21 14.23 4.81 -1.38
CA LEU A 21 13.81 6.10 -0.84
C LEU A 21 13.69 5.95 0.67
N SER A 22 14.29 6.87 1.43
CA SER A 22 14.06 6.95 2.86
C SER A 22 12.59 7.29 3.12
N HIS A 23 11.89 6.40 3.82
CA HIS A 23 10.48 6.60 4.17
C HIS A 23 10.28 7.80 5.11
N ASN A 24 11.34 8.37 5.70
CA ASN A 24 11.25 9.64 6.44
C ASN A 24 10.96 10.84 5.53
N ILE A 25 11.25 10.72 4.23
CA ILE A 25 11.21 11.83 3.28
C ILE A 25 10.03 11.72 2.32
N GLY A 26 9.55 10.50 2.02
CA GLY A 26 8.42 10.33 1.13
C GLY A 26 7.82 8.93 1.14
N ASP A 27 6.55 8.89 0.76
CA ASP A 27 5.75 7.68 0.59
C ASP A 27 5.97 6.97 -0.77
N GLY A 28 5.27 5.85 -0.98
CA GLY A 28 5.31 5.12 -2.25
C GLY A 28 4.89 5.96 -3.46
N SER A 29 3.91 6.87 -3.31
CA SER A 29 3.52 7.81 -4.36
C SER A 29 4.64 8.76 -4.72
N SER A 30 5.43 9.23 -3.75
CA SER A 30 6.61 10.07 -3.97
C SER A 30 7.69 9.33 -4.75
N ALA A 31 7.96 8.07 -4.41
CA ALA A 31 8.90 7.22 -5.15
C ALA A 31 8.44 6.98 -6.59
N ALA A 32 7.14 6.71 -6.80
CA ALA A 32 6.56 6.52 -8.12
C ALA A 32 6.64 7.79 -8.98
N SER A 33 6.31 8.96 -8.41
CA SER A 33 6.43 10.25 -9.10
C SER A 33 7.87 10.55 -9.50
N PHE A 34 8.85 10.28 -8.61
CA PHE A 34 10.27 10.41 -8.94
C PHE A 34 10.69 9.53 -10.12
N LEU A 35 10.34 8.24 -10.07
CA LEU A 35 10.66 7.29 -11.16
C LEU A 35 10.03 7.71 -12.49
N HIS A 36 8.77 8.14 -12.45
CA HIS A 36 8.05 8.63 -13.61
C HIS A 36 8.72 9.87 -14.22
N ASP A 37 9.05 10.85 -13.39
CA ASP A 37 9.70 12.08 -13.81
C ASP A 37 11.11 11.84 -14.35
N TRP A 38 11.88 10.96 -13.70
CA TRP A 38 13.20 10.56 -14.19
C TRP A 38 13.14 9.87 -15.55
N ALA A 39 12.19 8.95 -15.75
CA ALA A 39 11.97 8.30 -17.04
C ALA A 39 11.59 9.31 -18.15
N ARG A 40 10.80 10.34 -17.80
CA ARG A 40 10.42 11.40 -18.75
C ARG A 40 11.60 12.27 -19.15
N VAL A 41 12.38 12.76 -18.19
CA VAL A 41 13.56 13.60 -18.44
C VAL A 41 14.62 12.84 -19.23
N THR A 42 14.79 11.54 -18.96
CA THR A 42 15.73 10.68 -19.69
C THR A 42 15.33 10.54 -21.16
N ARG A 43 14.03 10.50 -21.45
CA ARG A 43 13.50 10.37 -22.81
C ARG A 43 13.53 11.68 -23.59
N ASP A 44 13.30 12.80 -22.91
CA ASP A 44 13.32 14.13 -23.52
C ASP A 44 13.93 15.15 -22.53
N PRO A 45 15.15 15.63 -22.78
CA PRO A 45 15.85 16.54 -21.88
C PRO A 45 15.19 17.93 -21.80
N ASN A 46 14.25 18.26 -22.69
CA ASN A 46 13.50 19.52 -22.64
C ASN A 46 12.34 19.47 -21.63
N ILE A 47 11.99 18.29 -21.11
CA ILE A 47 10.94 18.17 -20.10
C ILE A 47 11.47 18.70 -18.76
N ILE A 48 10.80 19.72 -18.24
CA ILE A 48 11.06 20.25 -16.89
C ILE A 48 10.02 19.66 -15.93
N THR A 49 10.49 18.87 -14.96
CA THR A 49 9.66 18.36 -13.87
C THR A 49 9.76 19.29 -12.66
N ARG A 50 8.69 19.40 -11.88
CA ARG A 50 8.61 20.33 -10.74
C ARG A 50 7.98 19.62 -9.54
N PRO A 51 8.72 18.80 -8.78
CA PRO A 51 8.20 18.21 -7.56
C PRO A 51 7.77 19.30 -6.57
N LYS A 52 6.67 19.10 -5.87
CA LYS A 52 6.13 20.05 -4.88
C LYS A 52 6.36 19.50 -3.48
N PHE A 53 7.29 20.08 -2.72
CA PHE A 53 7.50 19.72 -1.33
C PHE A 53 6.48 20.46 -0.46
N VAL A 54 5.49 19.73 0.04
CA VAL A 54 4.30 20.30 0.71
C VAL A 54 4.24 20.00 2.20
N GLY A 55 5.30 19.40 2.76
CA GLY A 55 5.37 18.95 4.15
C GLY A 55 4.91 20.02 5.13
N ASP A 56 5.64 21.14 5.20
CA ASP A 56 5.38 22.23 6.16
C ASP A 56 4.04 22.94 5.93
N SER A 57 3.52 22.92 4.69
CA SER A 57 2.24 23.56 4.35
C SER A 57 1.03 22.75 4.78
N ILE A 58 1.18 21.43 4.94
CA ILE A 58 0.08 20.51 5.26
C ILE A 58 0.17 20.05 6.71
N PHE A 59 1.38 19.72 7.15
CA PHE A 59 1.65 19.29 8.51
C PHE A 59 2.57 20.32 9.15
N PRO A 60 2.07 21.16 10.08
CA PRO A 60 2.94 22.07 10.79
C PRO A 60 4.03 21.26 11.48
N SER A 61 5.29 21.64 11.26
CA SER A 61 6.44 21.02 11.92
C SER A 61 6.23 21.10 13.43
N ARG A 62 5.88 19.96 14.05
CA ARG A 62 5.86 19.82 15.49
C ARG A 62 7.27 19.38 15.88
N ASN A 63 7.82 20.00 16.93
CA ASN A 63 8.95 19.47 17.69
C ASN A 63 8.53 18.19 18.46
N SER A 64 7.83 17.27 17.80
CA SER A 64 7.45 15.98 18.37
C SER A 64 8.68 15.08 18.37
N PRO A 65 8.91 14.32 19.45
CA PRO A 65 9.92 13.28 19.43
C PRO A 65 9.66 12.37 18.23
N GLN A 66 10.72 12.00 17.51
CA GLN A 66 10.64 10.96 16.49
C GLN A 66 10.11 9.72 17.19
N PHE A 67 8.91 9.28 16.83
CA PHE A 67 8.36 8.05 17.36
C PHE A 67 9.21 6.91 16.80
N ASP A 68 9.70 6.05 17.68
CA ASP A 68 10.31 4.79 17.27
C ASP A 68 9.33 4.02 16.37
N PRO A 69 9.81 3.26 15.38
CA PRO A 69 8.95 2.43 14.55
C PRO A 69 8.07 1.55 15.44
N ILE A 70 6.74 1.72 15.34
CA ILE A 70 5.76 0.96 16.14
C ILE A 70 5.95 -0.56 15.94
N PHE A 71 6.48 -0.94 14.79
CA PHE A 71 6.79 -2.33 14.45
C PHE A 71 8.23 -2.44 13.96
N GLN A 72 9.10 -3.03 14.77
CA GLN A 72 10.40 -3.51 14.29
C GLN A 72 10.18 -4.79 13.49
N SER A 73 10.26 -4.70 12.17
CA SER A 73 10.08 -5.86 11.31
C SER A 73 11.36 -6.71 11.29
N ASN A 74 11.34 -7.87 11.96
CA ASN A 74 12.38 -8.88 11.80
C ASN A 74 12.07 -9.72 10.56
N THR A 75 12.66 -9.35 9.44
CA THR A 75 12.44 -10.01 8.14
C THR A 75 13.39 -11.17 7.86
N LYS A 76 14.29 -11.53 8.80
CA LYS A 76 15.35 -12.52 8.56
C LYS A 76 14.85 -13.88 8.07
N ASN A 77 13.65 -14.29 8.48
CA ASN A 77 13.03 -15.55 8.09
C ASN A 77 11.78 -15.38 7.21
N CYS A 78 11.60 -14.21 6.60
CA CYS A 78 10.48 -13.94 5.72
C CYS A 78 10.81 -14.31 4.27
N THR A 79 9.84 -14.89 3.56
CA THR A 79 9.94 -15.11 2.11
C THR A 79 8.97 -14.19 1.38
N HIS A 80 9.41 -13.63 0.26
CA HIS A 80 8.53 -12.84 -0.61
C HIS A 80 7.86 -13.76 -1.63
N ARG A 81 6.53 -13.66 -1.76
CA ARG A 81 5.75 -14.40 -2.74
C ARG A 81 4.78 -13.47 -3.45
N LYS A 82 4.67 -13.62 -4.77
CA LYS A 82 3.71 -12.89 -5.60
C LYS A 82 2.46 -13.74 -5.82
N PHE A 83 1.31 -13.20 -5.44
CA PHE A 83 0.00 -13.80 -5.71
C PHE A 83 -0.67 -13.07 -6.88
N LEU A 84 -0.97 -13.79 -7.96
CA LEU A 84 -1.62 -13.22 -9.13
C LEU A 84 -3.12 -13.45 -9.07
N PHE A 85 -3.88 -12.36 -9.05
CA PHE A 85 -5.34 -12.39 -9.13
C PHE A 85 -5.79 -12.07 -10.56
N SER A 86 -6.37 -13.06 -11.24
CA SER A 86 -6.91 -12.85 -12.60
C SER A 86 -8.07 -11.83 -12.58
N GLY A 87 -8.10 -10.93 -13.57
CA GLY A 87 -9.15 -9.89 -13.68
C GLY A 87 -10.57 -10.47 -13.70
N SER A 88 -10.83 -11.37 -14.64
CA SER A 88 -11.39 -12.70 -14.35
C SER A 88 -12.18 -12.92 -13.07
N LYS A 89 -11.53 -13.73 -12.21
CA LYS A 89 -11.97 -14.13 -10.88
C LYS A 89 -12.20 -12.96 -9.94
N LEU A 90 -11.43 -11.87 -10.05
CA LEU A 90 -11.66 -10.69 -9.22
C LEU A 90 -13.01 -10.05 -9.51
N ARG A 91 -13.42 -9.92 -10.78
CA ARG A 91 -14.74 -9.39 -11.11
C ARG A 91 -15.87 -10.27 -10.57
N ALA A 92 -15.72 -11.59 -10.69
CA ALA A 92 -16.68 -12.53 -10.12
C ALA A 92 -16.79 -12.38 -8.59
N LEU A 93 -15.66 -12.26 -7.89
CA LEU A 93 -15.62 -12.03 -6.45
C LEU A 93 -16.20 -10.66 -6.06
N SER A 94 -15.91 -9.60 -6.82
CA SER A 94 -16.50 -8.28 -6.64
C SER A 94 -18.02 -8.32 -6.78
N ALA A 95 -18.57 -9.08 -7.73
CA ALA A 95 -20.01 -9.24 -7.89
C ALA A 95 -20.65 -9.97 -6.70
N ILE A 96 -20.02 -11.02 -6.18
CA ILE A 96 -20.47 -11.72 -4.96
C ILE A 96 -20.46 -10.76 -3.77
N VAL A 97 -19.37 -10.01 -3.58
CA VAL A 97 -19.28 -9.00 -2.53
C VAL A 97 -20.40 -7.98 -2.65
N ALA A 98 -20.63 -7.42 -3.84
CA ALA A 98 -21.68 -6.44 -4.06
C ALA A 98 -23.07 -6.96 -3.66
N THR A 99 -23.38 -8.20 -4.04
CA THR A 99 -24.65 -8.84 -3.72
C THR A 99 -24.79 -9.15 -2.22
N GLU A 100 -23.76 -9.71 -1.59
CA GLU A 100 -23.85 -10.19 -0.20
C GLU A 100 -23.67 -9.10 0.85
N SER A 101 -22.93 -8.02 0.56
CA SER A 101 -22.74 -6.91 1.50
C SER A 101 -23.62 -5.69 1.20
N GLY A 102 -24.30 -5.66 0.06
CA GLY A 102 -25.04 -4.50 -0.43
C GLY A 102 -24.15 -3.33 -0.89
N VAL A 103 -22.83 -3.54 -0.95
CA VAL A 103 -21.88 -2.51 -1.41
C VAL A 103 -22.04 -2.29 -2.90
N LYS A 104 -22.34 -1.04 -3.28
CA LYS A 104 -22.33 -0.64 -4.68
C LYS A 104 -20.89 -0.50 -5.18
N ASN A 105 -20.57 -1.22 -6.26
CA ASN A 105 -19.30 -1.17 -6.98
C ASN A 105 -18.07 -1.33 -6.06
N PRO A 106 -17.87 -2.50 -5.42
CA PRO A 106 -16.70 -2.72 -4.59
C PRO A 106 -15.42 -2.63 -5.43
N THR A 107 -14.41 -1.90 -4.93
CA THR A 107 -13.14 -1.71 -5.61
C THR A 107 -12.30 -2.99 -5.57
N ARG A 108 -11.37 -3.13 -6.51
CA ARG A 108 -10.42 -4.25 -6.52
C ARG A 108 -9.56 -4.27 -5.26
N ALA A 109 -9.21 -3.09 -4.73
CA ALA A 109 -8.41 -2.96 -3.51
C ALA A 109 -9.19 -3.46 -2.29
N GLU A 110 -10.45 -3.02 -2.11
CA GLU A 110 -11.34 -3.49 -1.03
C GLU A 110 -11.43 -5.04 -1.01
N VAL A 111 -11.68 -5.64 -2.17
CA VAL A 111 -11.83 -7.10 -2.31
C VAL A 111 -10.52 -7.84 -2.06
N VAL A 112 -9.40 -7.34 -2.61
CA VAL A 112 -8.08 -7.97 -2.41
C VAL A 112 -7.63 -7.86 -0.95
N SER A 113 -7.78 -6.70 -0.31
CA SER A 113 -7.46 -6.53 1.12
C SER A 113 -8.29 -7.47 2.00
N ALA A 114 -9.60 -7.61 1.72
CA ALA A 114 -10.46 -8.56 2.43
C ALA A 114 -10.00 -10.02 2.28
N ILE A 115 -9.63 -10.44 1.06
CA ILE A 115 -9.10 -11.77 0.78
C ILE A 115 -7.78 -11.99 1.53
N MET A 116 -6.84 -11.05 1.40
CA MET A 116 -5.53 -11.14 2.03
C MET A 116 -5.65 -11.22 3.54
N PHE A 117 -6.46 -10.35 4.16
CA PHE A 117 -6.70 -10.38 5.60
C PHE A 117 -7.27 -11.72 6.05
N LYS A 118 -8.31 -12.21 5.35
CA LYS A 118 -8.94 -13.50 5.67
C LYS A 118 -7.94 -14.65 5.65
N PHE A 119 -7.20 -14.79 4.56
CA PHE A 119 -6.29 -15.93 4.38
C PHE A 119 -5.02 -15.80 5.21
N ALA A 120 -4.51 -14.60 5.44
CA ALA A 120 -3.38 -14.36 6.34
C ALA A 120 -3.72 -14.77 7.78
N THR A 121 -4.85 -14.31 8.32
CA THR A 121 -5.30 -14.68 9.67
C THR A 121 -5.58 -16.18 9.77
N LYS A 122 -6.25 -16.79 8.78
CA LYS A 122 -6.50 -18.23 8.77
C LYS A 122 -5.21 -19.04 8.76
N THR A 123 -4.22 -18.60 7.99
CA THR A 123 -2.91 -19.26 7.92
C THR A 123 -2.15 -19.11 9.23
N ALA A 124 -2.15 -17.91 9.82
CA ALA A 124 -1.52 -17.66 11.12
C ALA A 124 -2.16 -18.50 12.24
N SER A 125 -3.49 -18.64 12.25
CA SER A 125 -4.20 -19.51 13.20
C SER A 125 -3.77 -20.98 13.07
N ARG A 126 -3.66 -21.49 11.84
CA ARG A 126 -3.21 -22.86 11.56
C ARG A 126 -1.77 -23.10 11.98
N ILE A 127 -0.85 -22.20 11.64
CA ILE A 127 0.58 -22.32 12.00
C ILE A 127 0.76 -22.32 13.51
N ASN A 128 -0.01 -21.50 14.23
CA ASN A 128 0.06 -21.39 15.69
C ASN A 128 -0.77 -22.46 16.43
N ASN A 129 -1.36 -23.44 15.73
CA ASN A 129 -2.26 -24.44 16.31
C ASN A 129 -3.34 -23.82 17.22
N SER A 130 -3.89 -22.67 16.84
CA SER A 130 -4.83 -21.95 17.68
C SER A 130 -6.18 -22.67 17.70
N VAL A 131 -6.60 -23.10 18.90
CA VAL A 131 -7.87 -23.80 19.12
C VAL A 131 -9.07 -22.85 19.01
N SER A 132 -8.86 -21.57 19.28
CA SER A 132 -9.89 -20.52 19.20
C SER A 132 -9.50 -19.42 18.23
N PHE A 133 -10.52 -18.66 17.79
CA PHE A 133 -10.31 -17.46 16.99
C PHE A 133 -9.53 -16.41 17.79
N ARG A 134 -8.52 -15.82 17.14
CA ARG A 134 -7.73 -14.72 17.72
C ARG A 134 -8.12 -13.41 17.06
N PRO A 135 -8.50 -12.39 17.85
CA PRO A 135 -8.67 -11.04 17.34
C PRO A 135 -7.46 -10.62 16.50
N SER A 136 -7.73 -10.11 15.31
CA SER A 136 -6.72 -9.79 14.30
C SER A 136 -7.03 -8.44 13.69
N MET A 137 -5.99 -7.76 13.19
CA MET A 137 -6.13 -6.52 12.44
C MET A 137 -5.21 -6.46 11.23
N MET A 138 -5.61 -5.71 10.21
CA MET A 138 -4.79 -5.36 9.05
C MET A 138 -4.81 -3.83 8.89
N LEU A 139 -3.63 -3.21 9.01
CA LEU A 139 -3.41 -1.80 8.71
C LEU A 139 -3.28 -1.64 7.19
N ASN A 140 -4.01 -0.68 6.63
CA ASN A 140 -3.93 -0.30 5.23
C ASN A 140 -3.61 1.19 5.16
N ASP A 141 -2.57 1.55 4.42
CA ASP A 141 -2.23 2.93 4.13
C ASP A 141 -2.90 3.38 2.83
N VAL A 142 -3.39 4.62 2.82
CA VAL A 142 -4.08 5.26 1.70
C VAL A 142 -3.46 6.61 1.38
N ASP A 143 -3.42 6.94 0.10
CA ASP A 143 -2.95 8.24 -0.38
C ASP A 143 -3.97 9.33 -0.03
N ILE A 144 -3.55 10.35 0.74
CA ILE A 144 -4.44 11.46 1.12
C ILE A 144 -4.47 12.57 0.09
N ARG A 145 -3.58 12.57 -0.91
CA ARG A 145 -3.54 13.61 -1.96
C ARG A 145 -4.92 13.87 -2.59
N PRO A 146 -5.71 12.85 -2.98
CA PRO A 146 -7.05 13.07 -3.53
C PRO A 146 -8.12 13.40 -2.46
N LEU A 147 -7.81 13.22 -1.17
CA LEU A 147 -8.77 13.34 -0.06
C LEU A 147 -8.76 14.73 0.60
N VAL A 148 -7.64 15.45 0.52
CA VAL A 148 -7.52 16.83 1.04
C VAL A 148 -8.33 17.79 0.16
N VAL A 149 -8.86 18.87 0.75
CA VAL A 149 -9.61 19.91 0.03
C VAL A 149 -8.86 21.25 0.16
N PRO A 150 -8.36 21.84 -0.95
CA PRO A 150 -8.37 21.29 -2.32
C PRO A 150 -7.43 20.08 -2.48
N PRO A 151 -7.68 19.17 -3.46
CA PRO A 151 -6.82 18.02 -3.70
C PRO A 151 -5.37 18.43 -3.96
N LEU A 152 -4.45 17.67 -3.41
CA LEU A 152 -3.03 17.89 -3.62
C LEU A 152 -2.62 17.38 -5.00
N PRO A 153 -1.69 18.08 -5.68
CA PRO A 153 -1.10 17.59 -6.93
C PRO A 153 -0.42 16.22 -6.76
N GLN A 154 -0.47 15.38 -7.79
CA GLN A 154 0.17 14.05 -7.76
C GLN A 154 1.70 14.11 -7.58
N ASN A 155 2.32 15.21 -8.02
CA ASN A 155 3.75 15.49 -7.84
C ASN A 155 4.07 16.12 -6.47
N SER A 156 3.13 16.09 -5.52
CA SER A 156 3.38 16.44 -4.12
C SER A 156 4.26 15.38 -3.45
N ILE A 157 5.40 15.80 -2.95
CA ILE A 157 6.43 14.96 -2.32
C ILE A 157 6.34 15.09 -0.80
N GLY A 158 6.36 13.94 -0.13
CA GLY A 158 6.26 13.82 1.32
C GLY A 158 5.57 12.53 1.72
N ASN A 159 5.43 12.30 3.03
CA ASN A 159 4.57 11.25 3.57
C ASN A 159 3.14 11.78 3.65
N LEU A 160 2.37 11.58 2.58
CA LEU A 160 0.98 12.03 2.47
C LEU A 160 0.07 10.81 2.53
N LEU A 161 0.05 10.20 3.70
CA LEU A 161 -0.62 8.94 3.99
C LEU A 161 -1.58 9.11 5.16
N SER A 162 -2.70 8.39 5.07
CA SER A 162 -3.56 8.08 6.21
C SER A 162 -3.67 6.57 6.28
N SER A 163 -4.06 6.04 7.44
CA SER A 163 -4.25 4.60 7.59
C SER A 163 -5.66 4.29 8.08
N PHE A 164 -6.17 3.14 7.69
CA PHE A 164 -7.37 2.55 8.27
C PHE A 164 -7.11 1.10 8.69
N LEU A 165 -7.90 0.63 9.65
CA LEU A 165 -7.77 -0.70 10.23
C LEU A 165 -8.95 -1.58 9.83
N LEU A 166 -8.66 -2.72 9.22
CA LEU A 166 -9.59 -3.84 9.17
C LEU A 166 -9.42 -4.64 10.45
N VAL A 167 -10.46 -4.67 11.29
CA VAL A 167 -10.43 -5.41 12.56
C VAL A 167 -11.44 -6.55 12.50
N ALA A 168 -11.03 -7.71 12.99
CA ALA A 168 -11.90 -8.85 13.23
C ALA A 168 -11.66 -9.38 14.64
N THR A 169 -12.70 -9.31 15.47
CA THR A 169 -12.72 -9.78 16.86
C THR A 169 -13.37 -11.16 16.99
N LYS A 170 -14.19 -11.54 16.01
CA LYS A 170 -14.89 -12.84 15.94
C LYS A 170 -14.72 -13.46 14.56
N GLU A 171 -14.79 -14.79 14.51
CA GLU A 171 -14.59 -15.54 13.25
C GLU A 171 -15.64 -15.21 12.19
N ASN A 172 -16.89 -14.98 12.58
CA ASN A 172 -17.97 -14.65 11.64
C ASN A 172 -17.75 -13.30 10.92
N GLU A 173 -16.88 -12.44 11.43
CA GLU A 173 -16.50 -11.16 10.81
C GLU A 173 -15.50 -11.36 9.66
N MET A 174 -14.89 -12.55 9.56
CA MET A 174 -13.89 -12.90 8.53
C MET A 174 -14.52 -13.31 7.19
N LYS A 175 -15.79 -12.99 6.97
CA LYS A 175 -16.44 -13.15 5.67
C LYS A 175 -15.91 -12.07 4.72
N ILE A 176 -15.54 -12.44 3.50
CA ILE A 176 -14.97 -11.51 2.52
C ILE A 176 -15.91 -10.32 2.27
N PRO A 177 -17.23 -10.49 2.09
CA PRO A 177 -18.13 -9.35 1.92
C PRO A 177 -18.16 -8.40 3.12
N THR A 178 -18.12 -8.94 4.34
CA THR A 178 -18.06 -8.16 5.59
C THR A 178 -16.77 -7.36 5.68
N LEU A 179 -15.64 -7.97 5.40
CA LEU A 179 -14.33 -7.31 5.41
C LEU A 179 -14.21 -6.26 4.29
N ALA A 180 -14.73 -6.55 3.09
CA ALA A 180 -14.70 -5.62 1.97
C ALA A 180 -15.56 -4.38 2.23
N LEU A 181 -16.73 -4.54 2.89
CA LEU A 181 -17.54 -3.42 3.35
C LEU A 181 -16.80 -2.55 4.36
N ARG A 182 -16.03 -3.15 5.27
CA ARG A 182 -15.20 -2.43 6.27
C ARG A 182 -13.95 -1.77 5.66
N ALA A 183 -13.57 -2.15 4.44
CA ALA A 183 -12.38 -1.64 3.76
C ALA A 183 -12.61 -0.35 2.96
N ARG A 184 -13.82 0.19 3.05
CA ARG A 184 -14.27 1.37 2.30
C ARG A 184 -13.91 2.67 3.01
#